data_AF-A0A5T3EM99-F1
#
_entry.id   AF-A0A5T3EM99-F1
#
_cell.length_a   1.000
_cell.length_b   1.000
_cell.length_c   1.000
_cell.angle_alpha   90.00
_cell.angle_beta   90.00
_cell.angle_gamma   90.00
#
_symmetry.space_group_name_H-M   'P 1'
#
loop_
_entity.id
_entity.type
_entity.pdbx_description
1 polymer ?
#
loop_
_entity_poly.entity_id
_entity_poly.type
_entity_poly.pdbx_seq_one_letter_code
_entity_poly.pdbx_strand_id
1 'polypeptide(L)'
;MVETQGDTEWLAQEVDESSFNDRRLGRRFRELMKNFWKNLGSTIPFACQDWAGTKAAYRFLSNPNVDESAILQGHFESTRQRASNTKK
;
A
#
# COMPACT_ATOMS: atom_id res chain seq x y z
N MET A 1 15.47 -11.72 1.18
CA MET A 1 14.47 -11.83 2.25
C MET A 1 13.31 -12.63 1.69
N VAL A 2 13.04 -13.83 2.21
CA VAL A 2 11.91 -14.64 1.74
C VAL A 2 10.65 -14.05 2.36
N GLU A 3 9.72 -13.59 1.52
CA GLU A 3 8.46 -13.01 1.94
C GLU A 3 7.64 -14.08 2.67
N THR A 4 7.26 -13.83 3.92
CA THR A 4 6.49 -14.79 4.70
C THR A 4 4.99 -14.55 4.46
N GLN A 5 4.18 -15.60 4.59
CA GLN A 5 2.73 -15.46 4.44
C GLN A 5 2.14 -14.43 5.41
N GLY A 6 2.72 -14.30 6.61
CA GLY A 6 2.35 -13.29 7.60
C GLY A 6 2.58 -11.85 7.15
N ASP A 7 3.62 -11.59 6.35
CA ASP A 7 3.90 -10.25 5.82
C ASP A 7 2.81 -9.79 4.85
N THR A 8 2.36 -10.68 3.98
CA THR A 8 1.30 -10.38 3.01
C THR A 8 -0.08 -10.21 3.65
N GLU A 9 -0.31 -10.93 4.76
CA GLU A 9 -1.54 -10.84 5.53
C GLU A 9 -1.59 -9.56 6.36
N TRP A 10 -0.49 -9.21 7.04
CA TRP A 10 -0.37 -7.94 7.73
C TRP A 10 -0.58 -6.76 6.77
N LEU A 11 0.09 -6.76 5.62
CA LEU A 11 -0.06 -5.69 4.63
C LEU A 11 -1.51 -5.55 4.13
N ALA A 12 -2.24 -6.67 4.00
CA ALA A 12 -3.63 -6.65 3.60
C ALA A 12 -4.55 -6.04 4.68
N GLN A 13 -4.15 -6.06 5.95
CA GLN A 13 -4.86 -5.40 7.05
C GLN A 13 -4.52 -3.92 7.19
N GLU A 14 -3.41 -3.47 6.60
CA GLU A 14 -2.96 -2.07 6.62
C GLU A 14 -3.53 -1.24 5.46
N VAL A 15 -3.88 -1.90 4.37
CA VAL A 15 -4.32 -1.25 3.14
C VAL A 15 -5.83 -1.40 2.98
N ASP A 16 -6.52 -0.28 2.76
CA ASP A 16 -7.93 -0.27 2.39
C ASP A 16 -8.10 0.14 0.92
N GLU A 17 -8.43 -0.83 0.06
CA GLU A 17 -8.70 -0.56 -1.37
C GLU A 17 -9.97 0.28 -1.58
N SER A 18 -10.90 0.26 -0.63
CA SER A 18 -12.20 0.95 -0.75
C SER A 18 -12.12 2.44 -0.45
N SER A 19 -11.00 2.89 0.13
CA SER A 19 -10.70 4.31 0.36
C SER A 19 -10.52 5.11 -0.94
N PHE A 20 -10.32 4.43 -2.08
CA PHE A 20 -10.20 5.06 -3.38
C PHE A 20 -11.53 5.08 -4.13
N ASN A 21 -11.86 6.22 -4.75
CA ASN A 21 -13.07 6.39 -5.57
C ASN A 21 -13.08 5.51 -6.84
N ASP A 22 -11.91 4.99 -7.26
CA ASP A 22 -11.78 4.02 -8.36
C ASP A 22 -11.13 2.74 -7.85
N ARG A 23 -11.83 1.61 -8.03
CA ARG A 23 -11.36 0.26 -7.64
C ARG A 23 -10.04 -0.12 -8.31
N ARG A 24 -9.74 0.41 -9.50
CA ARG A 24 -8.46 0.19 -10.19
C ARG A 24 -7.31 0.84 -9.44
N LEU A 25 -7.55 1.99 -8.80
CA LEU A 25 -6.57 2.67 -7.96
C LEU A 25 -6.32 1.88 -6.68
N GLY A 26 -7.37 1.39 -6.01
CA GLY A 26 -7.21 0.53 -4.83
C GLY A 26 -6.37 -0.72 -5.12
N ARG A 27 -6.66 -1.43 -6.22
CA ARG A 27 -5.85 -2.58 -6.65
C ARG A 27 -4.39 -2.20 -6.94
N ARG A 28 -4.18 -1.06 -7.60
CA ARG A 28 -2.83 -0.57 -7.90
C ARG A 28 -2.07 -0.21 -6.65
N PHE A 29 -2.71 0.44 -5.69
CA PHE A 29 -2.13 0.78 -4.40
C PHE A 29 -1.66 -0.47 -3.66
N ARG A 30 -2.51 -1.51 -3.58
CA ARG A 30 -2.15 -2.79 -2.97
C ARG A 30 -0.93 -3.44 -3.64
N GLU A 31 -0.85 -3.44 -4.97
CA GLU A 31 0.30 -3.98 -5.70
C GLU A 31 1.58 -3.18 -5.42
N LEU A 32 1.50 -1.85 -5.38
CA LEU A 32 2.64 -1.00 -5.04
C LEU A 32 3.12 -1.24 -3.61
N MET A 33 2.20 -1.34 -2.65
CA MET A 33 2.54 -1.61 -1.25
C MET A 33 3.25 -2.96 -1.09
N LYS A 34 2.86 -4.00 -1.85
CA LYS A 34 3.58 -5.28 -1.85
C LYS A 34 5.01 -5.13 -2.38
N ASN A 35 5.18 -4.41 -3.48
CA ASN A 35 6.50 -4.19 -4.08
C ASN A 35 7.42 -3.38 -3.16
N PHE A 36 6.86 -2.38 -2.47
CA PHE A 36 7.59 -1.55 -1.52
C PHE A 36 7.92 -2.32 -0.25
N TRP A 37 7.01 -3.15 0.27
CA TRP A 37 7.28 -4.01 1.42
C TRP A 37 8.46 -4.95 1.18
N LYS A 38 8.55 -5.56 -0.01
CA LYS A 38 9.68 -6.43 -0.40
C LYS A 38 11.02 -5.71 -0.44
N ASN A 39 11.01 -4.41 -0.73
CA ASN A 39 12.21 -3.63 -1.02
C ASN A 39 12.22 -2.34 -0.20
N LEU A 40 11.82 -2.42 1.08
CA LEU A 40 11.77 -1.25 1.97
C LEU A 40 13.12 -0.52 1.98
N GLY A 41 13.06 0.81 1.91
CA GLY A 41 14.24 1.68 1.84
C GLY A 41 14.90 1.75 0.46
N SER A 42 14.45 0.98 -0.52
CA SER A 42 14.92 1.07 -1.90
C SER A 42 14.19 2.17 -2.68
N THR A 43 14.75 2.59 -3.81
CA THR A 43 14.08 3.53 -4.71
C THR A 43 12.85 2.90 -5.35
N ILE A 44 11.86 3.71 -5.76
CA ILE A 44 10.65 3.23 -6.45
C ILE A 44 10.98 2.37 -7.70
N PRO A 45 11.92 2.77 -8.59
CA PRO A 45 12.30 1.93 -9.72
C PRO A 45 12.86 0.57 -9.30
N PHE A 46 13.68 0.54 -8.25
CA PHE A 46 14.22 -0.72 -7.73
C PHE A 46 13.10 -1.58 -7.14
N ALA A 47 12.19 -1.02 -6.35
CA ALA A 47 11.09 -1.78 -5.77
C ALA A 47 10.12 -2.36 -6.83
N CYS A 48 9.93 -1.66 -7.95
CA CYS A 48 9.02 -2.10 -9.03
C CYS A 48 9.65 -3.12 -9.99
N GLN A 49 10.98 -3.25 -10.03
CA GLN A 49 11.75 -4.25 -10.78
C GLN A 49 11.56 -4.28 -12.31
N ASP A 50 10.63 -3.49 -12.87
CA ASP A 50 10.45 -3.30 -14.30
C ASP A 50 10.00 -1.86 -14.64
N TRP A 51 10.08 -1.51 -15.93
CA TRP A 51 9.76 -0.17 -16.41
C TRP A 51 8.25 0.13 -16.42
N ALA A 52 7.40 -0.89 -16.59
CA ALA A 52 5.96 -0.74 -16.62
C ALA A 52 5.41 -0.42 -15.21
N GLY A 53 5.85 -1.17 -14.20
CA GLY A 53 5.57 -0.97 -12.79
C GLY A 53 6.11 0.37 -12.29
N THR A 54 7.35 0.73 -12.67
CA THR A 54 7.92 2.05 -12.33
C THR A 54 7.03 3.19 -12.85
N LYS A 55 6.63 3.14 -14.13
CA LYS A 55 5.72 4.14 -14.70
C LYS A 55 4.35 4.12 -14.03
N ALA A 56 3.83 2.94 -13.69
CA ALA A 56 2.55 2.82 -13.01
C ALA A 56 2.61 3.44 -11.59
N ALA A 57 3.72 3.27 -10.87
CA ALA A 57 3.94 3.86 -9.56
C ALA A 57 3.92 5.40 -9.64
N TYR A 58 4.72 5.98 -10.54
CA TYR A 58 4.74 7.44 -10.69
C TYR A 58 3.40 8.00 -11.16
N ARG A 59 2.72 7.33 -12.11
CA ARG A 59 1.38 7.73 -12.56
C ARG A 59 0.33 7.64 -11.46
N PHE A 60 0.44 6.64 -10.58
CA PHE A 60 -0.43 6.51 -9.42
C PHE A 60 -0.21 7.68 -8.45
N LEU A 61 1.05 7.96 -8.10
CA LEU A 61 1.42 9.03 -7.17
C LEU A 61 1.11 10.44 -7.72
N SER A 62 1.13 10.61 -9.04
CA SER A 62 0.81 11.87 -9.72
C SER A 62 -0.66 11.95 -10.17
N ASN A 63 -1.52 11.01 -9.77
CA ASN A 63 -2.90 10.97 -10.24
C ASN A 63 -3.74 11.97 -9.44
N PRO A 64 -4.45 12.92 -10.10
CA PRO A 64 -5.28 13.89 -9.38
C PRO A 64 -6.47 13.26 -8.63
N ASN A 65 -6.81 12.01 -8.92
CA ASN A 65 -7.87 11.26 -8.21
C ASN A 65 -7.32 10.42 -7.04
N VAL A 66 -6.01 10.46 -6.79
CA VAL A 66 -5.38 9.85 -5.62
C VAL A 66 -5.10 10.95 -4.62
N ASP A 67 -5.71 10.85 -3.45
CA ASP A 67 -5.51 11.79 -2.35
C ASP A 67 -4.72 11.13 -1.21
N GLU A 68 -3.96 11.92 -0.47
CA GLU A 68 -3.19 11.43 0.67
C GLU A 68 -4.11 10.84 1.76
N SER A 69 -5.29 11.43 1.97
CA SER A 69 -6.25 10.90 2.94
C SER A 69 -6.68 9.48 2.58
N ALA A 70 -6.93 9.21 1.29
CA ALA A 70 -7.30 7.87 0.80
C ALA A 70 -6.16 6.85 0.97
N ILE A 71 -4.90 7.29 0.83
CA ILE A 71 -3.72 6.44 1.10
C ILE A 71 -3.61 6.10 2.59
N LEU A 72 -3.83 7.08 3.47
CA LEU A 72 -3.62 6.93 4.92
C LEU A 72 -4.80 6.33 5.67
N GLN A 73 -6.00 6.38 5.12
CA GLN A 73 -7.24 5.91 5.75
C GLN A 73 -7.12 4.47 6.29
N GLY A 74 -6.65 3.54 5.46
CA GLY A 74 -6.46 2.13 5.85
C GLY A 74 -5.49 1.97 7.02
N HIS A 75 -4.38 2.70 6.99
CA HIS A 75 -3.37 2.67 8.05
C HIS A 75 -3.90 3.20 9.38
N PHE A 76 -4.69 4.27 9.35
CA PHE A 76 -5.31 4.84 10.55
C PHE A 76 -6.34 3.90 11.15
N GLU A 77 -7.17 3.26 10.34
CA GLU A 77 -8.15 2.29 10.83
C GLU A 77 -7.45 1.07 11.43
N SER A 78 -6.43 0.53 10.76
CA SER A 78 -5.62 -0.58 11.28
C SER A 78 -4.95 -0.23 12.62
N THR A 79 -4.41 0.98 12.74
CA THR A 79 -3.80 1.48 13.97
C THR A 79 -4.83 1.65 15.08
N ARG A 80 -6.02 2.18 14.76
CA ARG A 80 -7.14 2.33 15.71
C ARG A 80 -7.56 0.98 16.27
N GLN A 81 -7.72 -0.03 15.40
CA GLN A 81 -8.09 -1.40 15.80
C GLN A 81 -7.04 -2.04 16.72
N ARG A 82 -5.75 -1.88 16.41
CA ARG A 82 -4.68 -2.34 17.30
C ARG A 82 -4.74 -1.64 18.66
N ALA A 83 -4.86 -0.31 18.67
CA ALA A 83 -4.89 0.46 19.90
C ALA A 83 -6.11 0.12 20.79
N SER A 84 -7.28 -0.18 20.20
CA SER A 84 -8.42 -0.67 20.97
C SER A 84 -8.19 -2.06 21.55
N ASN A 85 -7.50 -2.94 20.82
CA ASN A 85 -7.19 -4.30 21.27
C ASN A 85 -6.11 -4.35 22.36
N THR A 86 -5.27 -3.31 22.49
CA THR A 86 -4.24 -3.20 23.54
C THR A 86 -4.80 -2.66 24.87
N LYS A 87 -6.00 -2.05 24.88
CA LYS A 87 -6.64 -1.60 26.13
C LYS A 87 -7.14 -2.80 26.93
N LYS A 88 -6.29 -3.31 27.83
CA LYS A 88 -6.63 -4.22 28.91
C LYS A 88 -5.92 -3.79 30.18
#